data_AF-L8WVT5-F1
#
_entry.id   AF-L8WVT5-F1
#
_cell.length_a   1.000
_cell.length_b   1.000
_cell.length_c   1.000
_cell.angle_alpha   90.00
_cell.angle_beta   90.00
_cell.angle_gamma   90.00
#
_symmetry.space_group_name_H-M   'P 1'
#
loop_
_entity.id
_entity.type
_entity.pdbx_description
1 polymer ?
#
loop_
_entity_poly.entity_id
_entity_poly.type
_entity_poly.pdbx_seq_one_letter_code
_entity_poly.pdbx_strand_id
1 'polypeptide(L)'
;MYPGAQIWLIGHSLGGSLASLMGATFGAPVVAFEAPGEKMAAQRLHLPISNDLSYITHVYNTADPIPAGTCTGPASICYQGGYALETSSTLRCHLGTAIVYDTLSQLHWSSNIRAHFINTIIDQLLDEDWSTKVKRSRKSKFPWPWVGAAPDEDEDGEKVIEVPKPAPEVDCVECFNWEYGDFPEV
;
A
#
# COMPACT_ATOMS: atom_id res chain seq x y z
N MET A 1 19.22 28.62 11.60
CA MET A 1 18.06 27.69 11.72
C MET A 1 16.93 28.24 10.87
N TYR A 2 16.07 27.38 10.31
CA TYR A 2 14.96 27.75 9.41
C TYR A 2 13.61 27.58 10.13
N PRO A 3 13.14 28.56 10.92
CA PRO A 3 11.96 28.40 11.79
C PRO A 3 10.61 28.36 11.06
N GLY A 4 10.56 28.78 9.78
CA GLY A 4 9.35 28.76 8.96
C GLY A 4 9.31 27.64 7.90
N ALA A 5 10.29 26.74 7.90
CA ALA A 5 10.31 25.63 6.96
C ALA A 5 9.34 24.53 7.40
N GLN A 6 8.57 23.97 6.46
CA GLN A 6 7.81 22.76 6.68
C GLN A 6 8.65 21.55 6.29
N ILE A 7 8.79 20.59 7.20
CA ILE A 7 9.54 19.35 6.96
C ILE A 7 8.54 18.27 6.60
N TRP A 8 8.72 17.65 5.44
CA TRP A 8 7.93 16.52 4.99
C TRP A 8 8.75 15.25 5.13
N LEU A 9 8.13 14.20 5.67
CA LEU A 9 8.74 12.89 5.76
C LEU A 9 8.18 12.01 4.64
N ILE A 10 9.06 11.37 3.90
CA ILE A 10 8.69 10.47 2.82
C ILE A 10 9.52 9.21 2.98
N GLY A 11 8.91 8.06 2.75
CA GLY A 11 9.61 6.79 2.83
C GLY A 11 8.91 5.71 2.00
N HIS A 12 9.68 4.70 1.63
CA HIS A 12 9.20 3.51 0.95
C HIS A 12 9.44 2.28 1.85
N SER A 13 8.57 1.28 1.76
CA SER A 13 8.73 0.04 2.52
C SER A 13 8.85 0.32 4.03
N LEU A 14 9.78 -0.34 4.72
CA LEU A 14 10.11 -0.07 6.13
C LEU A 14 10.39 1.41 6.41
N GLY A 15 11.02 2.13 5.48
CA GLY A 15 11.28 3.56 5.62
C GLY A 15 9.98 4.40 5.64
N GLY A 16 8.94 3.95 4.95
CA GLY A 16 7.61 4.56 4.98
C GLY A 16 6.92 4.39 6.33
N SER A 17 6.98 3.18 6.91
CA SER A 17 6.48 2.95 8.28
C SER A 17 7.24 3.79 9.30
N LEU A 18 8.58 3.87 9.19
CA LEU A 18 9.38 4.71 10.08
C LEU A 18 9.00 6.20 9.96
N ALA A 19 8.83 6.69 8.73
CA ALA A 19 8.37 8.05 8.47
C ALA A 19 6.99 8.31 9.09
N SER A 20 6.05 7.36 8.99
CA SER A 20 4.73 7.43 9.63
C SER A 20 4.83 7.50 11.16
N LEU A 21 5.62 6.63 11.79
CA LEU A 21 5.83 6.64 13.25
C LEU A 21 6.44 7.97 13.73
N MET A 22 7.41 8.51 12.97
CA MET A 22 7.98 9.82 13.25
C MET A 22 6.95 10.95 13.06
N GLY A 23 6.14 10.90 11.99
CA GLY A 23 5.07 11.87 11.76
C GLY A 23 4.00 11.84 12.85
N ALA A 24 3.60 10.66 13.30
CA ALA A 24 2.68 10.48 14.42
C ALA A 24 3.23 11.08 15.72
N THR A 25 4.54 10.91 15.96
CA THR A 25 5.23 11.40 17.17
C THR A 25 5.47 12.92 17.15
N PHE A 26 5.86 13.47 15.99
CA PHE A 26 6.33 14.86 15.87
C PHE A 26 5.36 15.79 15.12
N GLY A 27 4.22 15.30 14.65
CA GLY A 27 3.22 16.09 13.91
C GLY A 27 3.68 16.55 12.52
N ALA A 28 4.64 15.84 11.92
CA ALA A 28 5.14 16.15 10.58
C ALA A 28 4.28 15.48 9.49
N PRO A 29 3.98 16.15 8.36
CA PRO A 29 3.28 15.54 7.23
C PRO A 29 4.10 14.39 6.62
N VAL A 30 3.40 13.30 6.28
CA VAL A 30 4.03 12.06 5.79
C VAL A 30 3.36 11.56 4.53
N VAL A 31 4.17 11.14 3.56
CA VAL A 31 3.74 10.29 2.43
C VAL A 31 4.56 9.01 2.44
N ALA A 32 3.92 7.88 2.73
CA ALA A 32 4.56 6.57 2.84
C ALA A 32 4.14 5.67 1.67
N PHE A 33 5.11 5.20 0.88
CA PHE A 33 4.85 4.34 -0.28
C PHE A 33 5.07 2.87 0.08
N GLU A 34 4.09 2.02 -0.24
CA GLU A 34 4.20 0.56 -0.07
C GLU A 34 4.70 0.16 1.33
N ALA A 35 4.34 0.93 2.35
CA ALA A 35 4.80 0.69 3.71
C ALA A 35 4.02 -0.49 4.32
N PRO A 36 4.64 -1.34 5.16
CA PRO A 36 3.88 -2.27 5.99
C PRO A 36 3.09 -1.52 7.08
N GLY A 37 1.95 -2.07 7.47
CA GLY A 37 1.09 -1.51 8.51
C GLY A 37 1.78 -1.40 9.87
N GLU A 38 1.88 -0.17 10.39
CA GLU A 38 2.68 0.17 11.57
C GLU A 38 1.85 0.57 12.80
N LYS A 39 0.52 0.70 12.67
CA LYS A 39 -0.36 1.14 13.78
C LYS A 39 -0.22 0.27 15.02
N MET A 40 -0.07 -1.03 14.81
CA MET A 40 0.12 -2.00 15.89
C MET A 40 1.46 -1.86 16.58
N ALA A 41 2.54 -1.75 15.80
CA ALA A 41 3.86 -1.52 16.36
C ALA A 41 3.85 -0.23 17.20
N ALA A 42 3.19 0.83 16.71
CA ALA A 42 3.00 2.06 17.45
C ALA A 42 2.23 1.86 18.77
N GLN A 43 1.15 1.08 18.76
CA GLN A 43 0.38 0.74 19.95
C GLN A 43 1.18 -0.07 20.98
N ARG A 44 1.91 -1.10 20.53
CA ARG A 44 2.74 -1.97 21.39
C ARG A 44 3.94 -1.24 21.98
N LEU A 45 4.52 -0.32 21.21
CA LEU A 45 5.62 0.54 21.66
C LEU A 45 5.12 1.72 22.52
N HIS A 46 3.81 1.84 22.75
CA HIS A 46 3.20 2.95 23.48
C HIS A 46 3.62 4.32 22.95
N LEU A 47 3.76 4.45 21.62
CA LEU A 47 4.13 5.71 21.01
C LEU A 47 3.03 6.76 21.24
N PRO A 48 3.39 8.04 21.37
CA PRO A 48 2.42 9.12 21.42
C PRO A 48 1.74 9.24 20.04
N ILE A 49 0.46 8.88 19.97
CA ILE A 49 -0.34 8.92 18.76
C ILE A 49 -1.40 10.01 18.94
N SER A 50 -1.40 11.00 18.06
CA SER A 50 -2.45 12.03 17.99
C SER A 50 -3.80 11.42 17.61
N ASN A 51 -4.90 12.03 18.06
CA ASN A 51 -6.25 11.64 17.63
C ASN A 51 -6.53 11.99 16.16
N ASP A 52 -5.86 13.03 15.65
CA ASP A 52 -5.88 13.39 14.23
C ASP A 52 -4.55 13.05 13.58
N LEU A 53 -4.60 12.21 12.56
CA LEU A 53 -3.46 11.71 11.78
C LEU A 53 -3.71 11.90 10.28
N SER A 54 -4.62 12.80 9.88
CA SER A 54 -4.95 13.02 8.46
C SER A 54 -3.77 13.51 7.62
N TYR A 55 -2.71 13.99 8.27
CA TYR A 55 -1.45 14.42 7.65
C TYR A 55 -0.49 13.26 7.33
N ILE A 56 -0.87 12.02 7.67
CA ILE A 56 -0.15 10.80 7.29
C ILE A 56 -0.96 10.10 6.19
N THR A 57 -0.35 9.97 5.02
CA THR A 57 -0.95 9.30 3.87
C THR A 57 -0.07 8.15 3.41
N HIS A 58 -0.65 6.96 3.36
CA HIS A 58 -0.04 5.78 2.78
C HIS A 58 -0.51 5.62 1.34
N VAL A 59 0.39 5.28 0.44
CA VAL A 59 0.09 5.07 -0.97
C VAL A 59 0.61 3.69 -1.34
N TYR A 60 -0.29 2.79 -1.73
CA TYR A 60 0.12 1.44 -2.08
C TYR A 60 -0.78 0.78 -3.10
N ASN A 61 -0.33 -0.36 -3.63
CA ASN A 61 -1.04 -1.13 -4.63
C ASN A 61 -1.37 -2.55 -4.16
N THR A 62 -2.54 -3.06 -4.55
CA THR A 62 -3.04 -4.37 -4.08
C THR A 62 -2.21 -5.58 -4.50
N ALA A 63 -1.35 -5.46 -5.52
CA ALA A 63 -0.48 -6.53 -5.95
C ALA A 63 0.80 -6.65 -5.10
N ASP A 64 1.12 -5.64 -4.29
CA ASP A 64 2.24 -5.69 -3.36
C ASP A 64 1.90 -6.51 -2.10
N PRO A 65 2.66 -7.59 -1.81
CA PRO A 65 2.44 -8.39 -0.61
C PRO A 65 2.87 -7.72 0.71
N ILE A 66 3.62 -6.62 0.70
CA ILE A 66 4.14 -5.95 1.92
C ILE A 66 3.08 -5.15 2.69
N PRO A 67 2.44 -4.11 2.13
CA PRO A 67 1.32 -3.42 2.79
C PRO A 67 0.14 -4.36 3.03
N ALA A 68 0.00 -5.38 2.18
CA ALA A 68 -0.98 -6.44 2.35
C ALA A 68 -0.59 -7.46 3.45
N GLY A 69 0.59 -7.39 4.06
CA GLY A 69 1.01 -8.34 5.09
C GLY A 69 0.96 -9.81 4.66
N THR A 70 1.06 -10.10 3.36
CA THR A 70 1.02 -11.47 2.81
C THR A 70 2.40 -12.02 2.48
N CYS A 71 3.46 -11.24 2.71
CA CYS A 71 4.84 -11.70 2.60
C CYS A 71 5.26 -12.50 3.85
N THR A 72 4.69 -13.71 4.00
CA THR A 72 4.81 -14.54 5.22
C THR A 72 5.47 -15.90 4.95
N GLY A 73 5.98 -16.52 6.02
CA GLY A 73 6.49 -17.90 6.01
C GLY A 73 7.94 -18.03 5.52
N PRO A 74 8.57 -19.20 5.75
CA PRO A 74 10.02 -19.40 5.60
C PRO A 74 10.53 -19.29 4.16
N ALA A 75 9.65 -19.52 3.19
CA ALA A 75 9.97 -19.38 1.77
C ALA A 75 9.80 -17.93 1.25
N SER A 76 9.29 -17.00 2.06
CA SER A 76 9.14 -15.60 1.66
C SER A 76 10.48 -14.85 1.72
N ILE A 77 10.64 -13.89 0.82
CA ILE A 77 11.81 -13.01 0.81
C ILE A 77 11.86 -12.10 2.04
N CYS A 78 10.71 -11.83 2.67
CA CYS A 78 10.66 -11.06 3.92
C CYS A 78 11.25 -11.86 5.07
N TYR A 79 10.89 -13.13 5.21
CA TYR A 79 11.49 -14.03 6.19
C TYR A 79 13.00 -14.20 5.95
N GLN A 80 13.41 -14.42 4.70
CA GLN A 80 14.84 -14.50 4.35
C GLN A 80 15.60 -13.19 4.62
N GLY A 81 14.90 -12.06 4.56
CA GLY A 81 15.42 -10.74 4.94
C GLY A 81 15.42 -10.47 6.45
N GLY A 82 15.01 -11.43 7.27
CA GLY A 82 14.95 -11.30 8.73
C GLY A 82 13.69 -10.59 9.26
N TYR A 83 12.67 -10.41 8.42
CA TYR A 83 11.41 -9.77 8.81
C TYR A 83 10.29 -10.81 8.95
N ALA A 84 9.77 -10.92 10.17
CA ALA A 84 8.56 -11.67 10.46
C ALA A 84 7.33 -10.77 10.24
N LEU A 85 6.92 -10.60 8.97
CA LEU A 85 5.66 -9.93 8.63
C LEU A 85 4.45 -10.85 8.88
N GLU A 86 4.45 -11.61 9.99
CA GLU A 86 3.40 -12.56 10.38
C GLU A 86 2.15 -11.85 10.90
N THR A 87 1.79 -10.77 10.23
CA THR A 87 0.59 -10.01 10.47
C THR A 87 -0.50 -10.61 9.59
N SER A 88 -1.59 -11.09 10.19
CA SER A 88 -2.71 -11.66 9.44
C SER A 88 -3.27 -10.69 8.38
N SER A 89 -3.97 -11.22 7.37
CA SER A 89 -4.63 -10.44 6.32
C SER A 89 -5.62 -9.37 6.83
N THR A 90 -6.03 -9.44 8.10
CA THR A 90 -6.92 -8.47 8.78
C THR A 90 -6.18 -7.45 9.66
N LEU A 91 -4.84 -7.54 9.70
CA LEU A 91 -3.95 -6.75 10.57
C LEU A 91 -3.26 -5.58 9.89
N ARG A 92 -3.67 -5.27 8.65
CA ARG A 92 -3.00 -4.37 7.71
C ARG A 92 -3.31 -2.91 8.03
N CYS A 93 -3.01 -2.47 9.25
CA CYS A 93 -3.42 -1.14 9.67
C CYS A 93 -2.27 -0.16 9.74
N HIS A 94 -2.39 0.87 8.92
CA HIS A 94 -1.56 2.05 8.89
C HIS A 94 -2.10 3.12 9.83
N LEU A 95 -1.25 4.06 10.21
CA LEU A 95 -1.66 5.29 10.86
C LEU A 95 -2.16 6.28 9.79
N GLY A 96 -3.17 7.09 10.13
CA GLY A 96 -3.73 8.07 9.20
C GLY A 96 -4.62 7.47 8.13
N THR A 97 -4.34 7.77 6.86
CA THR A 97 -5.18 7.39 5.71
C THR A 97 -4.38 6.67 4.64
N ALA A 98 -5.06 5.86 3.82
CA ALA A 98 -4.47 5.11 2.72
C ALA A 98 -5.16 5.41 1.39
N ILE A 99 -4.35 5.56 0.34
CA ILE A 99 -4.74 5.58 -1.07
C ILE A 99 -4.32 4.23 -1.66
N VAL A 100 -5.31 3.43 -2.02
CA VAL A 100 -5.09 2.04 -2.44
C VAL A 100 -5.41 1.86 -3.92
N TYR A 101 -4.39 1.57 -4.73
CA TYR A 101 -4.55 1.27 -6.13
C TYR A 101 -4.88 -0.23 -6.34
N ASP A 102 -6.09 -0.52 -6.84
CA ASP A 102 -6.55 -1.88 -7.14
C ASP A 102 -5.93 -2.41 -8.45
N THR A 103 -4.63 -2.70 -8.40
CA THR A 103 -3.85 -3.24 -9.50
C THR A 103 -4.19 -4.70 -9.82
N LEU A 104 -4.66 -5.49 -8.84
CA LEU A 104 -5.08 -6.87 -9.06
C LEU A 104 -6.33 -6.94 -9.96
N SER A 105 -7.40 -6.21 -9.59
CA SER A 105 -8.66 -6.33 -10.32
C SER A 105 -8.68 -5.47 -11.58
N GLN A 106 -8.09 -4.26 -11.54
CA GLN A 106 -8.15 -3.32 -12.65
C GLN A 106 -7.04 -3.51 -13.69
N LEU A 107 -5.81 -3.80 -13.24
CA LEU A 107 -4.64 -3.95 -14.12
C LEU A 107 -4.21 -5.40 -14.32
N HIS A 108 -4.86 -6.37 -13.65
CA HIS A 108 -4.55 -7.79 -13.75
C HIS A 108 -3.09 -8.12 -13.42
N TRP A 109 -2.48 -7.34 -12.52
CA TRP A 109 -1.16 -7.67 -12.00
C TRP A 109 -1.23 -8.95 -11.16
N SER A 110 -0.16 -9.74 -11.18
CA SER A 110 0.00 -10.86 -10.26
C SER A 110 0.56 -10.36 -8.94
N SER A 111 0.01 -10.80 -7.81
CA SER A 111 0.59 -10.47 -6.51
C SER A 111 1.98 -11.09 -6.38
N ASN A 112 3.01 -10.26 -6.23
CA ASN A 112 4.39 -10.69 -6.08
C ASN A 112 5.28 -9.56 -5.55
N ILE A 113 6.45 -9.89 -5.01
CA ILE A 113 7.36 -8.90 -4.41
C ILE A 113 7.84 -7.81 -5.40
N ARG A 114 7.83 -8.03 -6.72
CA ARG A 114 8.23 -6.97 -7.66
C ARG A 114 7.25 -5.82 -7.67
N ALA A 115 5.98 -6.05 -7.33
CA ALA A 115 4.99 -4.99 -7.17
C ALA A 115 5.30 -4.06 -5.99
N HIS A 116 6.18 -4.48 -5.07
CA HIS A 116 6.67 -3.66 -3.97
C HIS A 116 7.73 -2.64 -4.37
N PHE A 117 8.50 -2.90 -5.42
CA PHE A 117 9.66 -2.07 -5.73
C PHE A 117 9.26 -0.64 -6.08
N ILE A 118 10.03 0.33 -5.58
CA ILE A 118 9.73 1.75 -5.81
C ILE A 118 9.71 2.10 -7.30
N ASN A 119 10.54 1.44 -8.12
CA ASN A 119 10.51 1.62 -9.57
C ASN A 119 9.20 1.11 -10.18
N THR A 120 8.57 0.07 -9.63
CA THR A 120 7.26 -0.39 -10.10
C THR A 120 6.18 0.66 -9.82
N ILE A 121 6.24 1.33 -8.67
CA ILE A 121 5.34 2.43 -8.34
C ILE A 121 5.54 3.60 -9.29
N ILE A 122 6.78 4.07 -9.43
CA ILE A 122 7.07 5.26 -10.22
C ILE A 122 6.84 5.00 -11.71
N ASP A 123 7.38 3.90 -12.24
CA ASP A 123 7.47 3.67 -13.68
C ASP A 123 6.28 2.90 -14.26
N GLN A 124 5.47 2.20 -13.44
CA GLN A 124 4.35 1.38 -13.93
C GLN A 124 2.98 1.78 -13.36
N LEU A 125 2.94 2.37 -12.16
CA LEU A 125 1.69 2.78 -11.52
C LEU A 125 1.41 4.28 -11.70
N LEU A 126 2.41 5.14 -11.50
CA LEU A 126 2.27 6.60 -11.45
C LEU A 126 2.78 7.33 -12.72
N ASP A 127 3.31 6.60 -13.70
CA ASP A 127 3.82 7.12 -14.98
C ASP A 127 2.74 7.64 -15.93
N GLU A 128 1.49 7.19 -15.76
CA GLU A 128 0.35 7.54 -16.60
C GLU A 128 -0.92 7.63 -15.73
N ASP A 129 -1.86 8.49 -16.13
CA ASP A 129 -3.13 8.67 -15.41
C ASP A 129 -3.86 7.35 -15.19
N TRP A 130 -4.34 7.16 -13.96
CA TRP A 130 -5.03 5.94 -13.53
C TRP A 130 -6.19 5.57 -14.46
N SER A 131 -6.99 6.55 -14.87
CA SER A 131 -8.11 6.32 -15.79
C SER A 131 -7.68 5.74 -17.13
N THR A 132 -6.54 6.20 -17.65
CA THR A 132 -6.03 5.78 -18.96
C THR A 132 -5.48 4.35 -18.86
N LYS A 133 -4.76 4.02 -17.78
CA LYS A 133 -4.26 2.67 -17.51
C LYS A 133 -5.38 1.64 -17.42
N VAL A 134 -6.43 1.92 -16.63
CA VAL A 134 -7.55 0.99 -16.45
C VAL A 134 -8.31 0.77 -17.77
N LYS A 135 -8.55 1.84 -18.54
CA LYS A 135 -9.18 1.73 -19.86
C LYS A 135 -8.35 0.86 -20.82
N ARG A 136 -7.03 1.06 -20.87
CA ARG A 136 -6.11 0.27 -21.71
C ARG A 136 -6.10 -1.21 -21.31
N SER A 137 -6.03 -1.50 -20.01
CA SER A 137 -6.09 -2.87 -19.47
C SER A 137 -7.38 -3.60 -19.91
N ARG A 138 -8.54 -2.93 -19.82
CA ARG A 138 -9.83 -3.50 -20.24
C ARG A 138 -9.88 -3.82 -21.74
N LYS A 139 -9.31 -2.95 -22.59
CA LYS A 139 -9.21 -3.19 -24.04
C LYS A 139 -8.30 -4.37 -24.37
N SER A 140 -7.15 -4.48 -23.68
CA SER A 140 -6.20 -5.59 -23.87
C SER A 140 -6.77 -6.97 -23.51
N LYS A 141 -7.81 -7.04 -22.67
CA LYS A 141 -8.45 -8.30 -22.25
C LYS A 141 -9.25 -8.99 -23.37
N PHE A 142 -9.56 -8.27 -24.46
CA PHE A 142 -10.28 -8.80 -25.62
C PHE A 142 -9.40 -8.76 -26.87
N PRO A 143 -8.61 -9.83 -27.16
CA PRO A 143 -7.80 -9.88 -28.38
C PRO A 143 -8.69 -10.19 -29.60
N TRP A 144 -8.62 -9.34 -30.63
CA TRP A 144 -9.16 -9.66 -31.96
C TRP A 144 -8.30 -10.75 -32.64
N PRO A 145 -8.89 -11.78 -33.30
CA PRO A 145 -9.93 -11.60 -34.32
C PRO A 145 -11.16 -12.56 -34.23
N TRP A 146 -11.61 -13.00 -33.05
CA TRP A 146 -12.80 -13.87 -32.93
C TRP A 146 -14.07 -13.19 -32.39
N VAL A 147 -14.05 -11.88 -32.18
CA VAL A 147 -15.25 -11.11 -31.86
C VAL A 147 -15.53 -10.22 -33.05
N GLY A 148 -16.45 -10.65 -33.93
CA GLY A 148 -16.93 -9.83 -35.03
C GLY A 148 -17.40 -8.49 -34.50
N ALA A 149 -16.94 -7.42 -35.15
CA ALA A 149 -17.33 -6.02 -34.98
C ALA A 149 -18.40 -5.78 -33.90
N ALA A 150 -17.98 -5.68 -32.65
CA ALA A 150 -18.79 -5.00 -31.65
C ALA A 150 -18.86 -3.54 -32.09
N PRO A 151 -20.07 -2.95 -32.22
CA PRO A 151 -20.20 -1.56 -32.66
C PRO A 151 -19.42 -0.67 -31.70
N ASP A 152 -18.77 0.35 -32.25
CA ASP A 152 -18.11 1.41 -31.50
C ASP A 152 -19.16 2.09 -30.61
N GLU A 153 -19.33 1.60 -29.38
CA GLU A 153 -20.07 2.27 -28.31
C GLU A 153 -19.18 3.43 -27.77
N ASP A 154 -18.88 4.39 -28.64
CA ASP A 154 -18.24 5.67 -28.32
C ASP A 154 -19.30 6.72 -27.91
N GLU A 155 -20.38 6.34 -27.23
CA GLU A 155 -21.48 7.25 -26.85
C GLU A 155 -21.76 7.38 -25.34
N ASP A 156 -20.84 6.95 -24.47
CA ASP A 156 -20.91 7.30 -23.05
C ASP A 156 -19.76 8.26 -22.71
N GLY A 157 -20.10 9.55 -22.59
CA GLY A 157 -19.17 10.65 -22.29
C GLY A 157 -18.05 10.24 -21.33
N GLU A 158 -16.82 10.53 -21.75
CA GLU A 158 -15.54 10.18 -21.14
C GLU A 158 -15.61 9.94 -19.62
N LYS A 159 -15.97 8.72 -19.21
CA LYS A 159 -16.12 8.41 -17.80
C LYS A 159 -14.71 8.37 -17.18
N VAL A 160 -14.34 9.43 -16.49
CA VAL A 160 -13.06 9.55 -15.79
C VAL A 160 -13.11 8.59 -14.61
N ILE A 161 -12.17 7.65 -14.56
CA ILE A 161 -11.98 6.79 -13.39
C ILE A 161 -11.07 7.57 -12.45
N GLU A 162 -11.64 8.14 -11.39
CA GLU A 162 -10.89 8.94 -10.43
C GLU A 162 -9.83 8.10 -9.71
N VAL A 163 -8.74 8.77 -9.30
CA VAL A 163 -7.78 8.20 -8.36
C VAL A 163 -8.51 7.87 -7.05
N PRO A 164 -8.23 6.71 -6.43
CA PRO A 164 -8.82 6.35 -5.15
C PRO A 164 -8.66 7.46 -4.11
N LYS A 165 -9.73 7.76 -3.37
CA LYS A 165 -9.68 8.77 -2.31
C LYS A 165 -8.96 8.21 -1.08
N PRO A 166 -8.18 9.04 -0.36
CA PRO A 166 -7.58 8.62 0.90
C PRO A 166 -8.68 8.28 1.90
N ALA A 167 -8.58 7.09 2.51
CA ALA A 167 -9.52 6.62 3.53
C ALA A 167 -8.78 6.00 4.70
N PRO A 168 -9.26 6.17 5.95
CA PRO A 168 -8.71 5.45 7.08
C PRO A 168 -9.05 3.97 6.98
N GLU A 169 -8.11 3.12 7.40
CA GLU A 169 -8.35 1.68 7.52
C GLU A 169 -9.13 1.38 8.80
N VAL A 170 -10.22 0.62 8.65
CA VAL A 170 -11.16 0.25 9.72
C VAL A 170 -11.06 -1.24 10.05
N ASP A 171 -11.57 -1.64 11.22
CA ASP A 171 -11.63 -3.05 11.68
C ASP A 171 -10.27 -3.76 11.79
N CYS A 172 -9.27 -3.02 12.30
CA CYS A 172 -7.94 -3.51 12.64
C CYS A 172 -7.98 -4.50 13.82
N VAL A 173 -7.84 -5.81 13.58
CA VAL A 173 -7.90 -6.82 14.66
C VAL A 173 -6.65 -7.68 14.69
N GLU A 174 -6.03 -7.81 15.88
CA GLU A 174 -4.99 -8.79 16.21
C GLU A 174 -5.43 -10.24 16.00
N CYS A 175 -5.08 -10.86 14.86
CA CYS A 175 -5.44 -12.26 14.61
C CYS A 175 -4.45 -13.27 15.22
N PHE A 176 -3.20 -12.89 15.47
CA PHE A 176 -2.20 -13.77 16.08
C PHE A 176 -1.92 -13.34 17.51
N ASN A 177 -2.19 -14.23 18.45
CA ASN A 177 -1.69 -14.12 19.82
C ASN A 177 -0.20 -14.46 19.76
N TRP A 178 0.63 -13.43 19.76
CA TRP A 178 2.08 -13.55 19.77
C TRP A 178 2.53 -13.45 21.24
N GLU A 179 3.45 -14.31 21.64
CA GLU A 179 4.07 -14.27 22.97
C GLU A 179 5.57 -14.08 22.80
N TYR A 180 6.18 -13.22 23.60
CA TYR A 180 7.64 -13.18 23.70
C TYR A 180 8.12 -14.47 24.37
N GLY A 181 8.93 -15.25 23.69
CA GLY A 181 9.51 -16.48 24.20
C GLY A 181 10.76 -16.88 23.43
N ASP A 182 11.63 -17.64 24.09
CA ASP A 182 12.75 -18.31 23.42
C ASP A 182 12.20 -19.57 22.73
N PHE A 183 12.07 -19.50 21.41
CA PHE A 183 11.64 -20.63 20.61
C PHE A 183 12.85 -21.45 20.15
N PRO A 184 12.78 -22.79 20.19
CA PRO A 184 13.88 -23.62 19.72
C PRO A 184 14.16 -23.33 18.24
N GLU A 185 15.45 -23.17 17.90
CA GLU A 185 15.90 -23.12 16.51
C GLU A 185 15.51 -24.45 15.83
N VAL A 186 14.72 -24.36 14.77
CA VAL A 186 14.21 -25.52 14.01
C VAL A 186 15.19 -25.94 12.93
#